data_AF-F2DK42-F1
#
_entry.id   AF-F2DK42-F1
#
_cell.length_a   1.000
_cell.length_b   1.000
_cell.length_c   1.000
_cell.angle_alpha   90.00
_cell.angle_beta   90.00
_cell.angle_gamma   90.00
#
_symmetry.space_group_name_H-M   'P 1'
#
loop_
_entity.id
_entity.type
_entity.pdbx_description
1 polymer ?
#
loop_
_entity_poly.entity_id
_entity_poly.type
_entity_poly.pdbx_seq_one_letter_code
_entity_poly.pdbx_strand_id
1 'polypeptide(L)'
;MSAPPFLKSPATAAFLASPRVTAAPRAAVLGATAQPPRRLRCSAAVGAGARDFGVMSAPLGWAARSVEELEQATDLDSFCMMALSPLDGRYIRFIKDLMPFFSEFGLIRYRVLVEVKWLLKLSQIPEVKEVPPFSQEAQLFLDAVIQDFSINDAKEVKQIEKITNHDVKAVEYYLKQKCSSNPEVAKVLEFFHFGCTSEDINNLSHALALKEGVNTIMFPVMIDVCSAICSLATENAHVPLLSKTHGQPASPTTLGKEMANFAARLSDIGRVFLRSRY
;
A
#
# COMPACT_ATOMS: atom_id res chain seq x y z
N MET A 1 9.21 0.67 44.46
CA MET A 1 9.91 1.56 43.53
C MET A 1 8.87 2.35 42.77
N SER A 2 8.81 3.64 43.08
CA SER A 2 7.65 4.51 42.88
C SER A 2 7.71 5.23 41.52
N ALA A 3 6.58 5.30 40.83
CA ALA A 3 6.41 6.10 39.62
C ALA A 3 6.43 7.62 39.95
N PRO A 4 6.96 8.50 39.08
CA PRO A 4 6.94 9.94 39.31
C PRO A 4 5.61 10.58 38.87
N PRO A 5 5.19 11.68 39.53
CA PRO A 5 3.83 12.19 39.47
C PRO A 5 3.58 13.23 38.38
N PHE A 6 2.30 13.31 38.00
CA PHE A 6 1.63 14.32 37.20
C PHE A 6 2.02 15.77 37.56
N LEU A 7 2.36 16.57 36.56
CA LEU A 7 2.35 18.03 36.64
C LEU A 7 0.93 18.54 36.31
N LYS A 8 0.25 19.01 37.36
CA LYS A 8 -0.96 19.83 37.27
C LYS A 8 -0.59 21.22 36.74
N SER A 9 -1.40 21.73 35.82
CA SER A 9 -1.39 23.12 35.35
C SER A 9 -2.07 24.05 36.39
N PRO A 10 -1.53 25.24 36.70
CA PRO A 10 -2.31 26.29 37.35
C PRO A 10 -2.91 27.23 36.32
N ALA A 11 -4.19 27.55 36.54
CA ALA A 11 -5.02 28.40 35.72
C ALA A 11 -4.75 29.90 35.94
N THR A 12 -5.22 30.67 34.96
CA THR A 12 -5.76 32.04 35.07
C THR A 12 -4.77 33.21 35.18
N ALA A 13 -4.60 33.91 34.06
CA ALA A 13 -4.43 35.36 34.05
C ALA A 13 -5.31 35.94 32.94
N ALA A 14 -6.36 36.64 33.36
CA ALA A 14 -7.25 37.41 32.51
C ALA A 14 -6.50 38.63 31.95
N PHE A 15 -6.57 38.84 30.63
CA PHE A 15 -6.20 40.12 30.03
C PHE A 15 -7.32 40.62 29.12
N LEU A 16 -8.06 41.56 29.71
CA LEU A 16 -8.78 42.71 29.15
C LEU A 16 -9.04 42.74 27.64
N ALA A 17 -10.33 42.68 27.31
CA ALA A 17 -10.89 43.10 26.04
C ALA A 17 -10.75 44.63 25.84
N SER A 18 -10.58 45.04 24.59
CA SER A 18 -10.66 46.44 24.12
C SER A 18 -11.25 46.46 22.70
N PRO A 19 -11.87 47.56 22.26
CA PRO A 19 -13.22 47.51 21.69
C PRO A 19 -13.29 47.26 20.19
N ARG A 20 -14.47 46.79 19.77
CA ARG A 20 -14.95 46.75 18.38
C ARG A 20 -14.92 48.15 17.76
N VAL A 21 -14.26 48.29 16.61
CA VAL A 21 -14.42 49.43 15.71
C VAL A 21 -15.46 49.07 14.65
N THR A 22 -16.43 49.97 14.50
CA THR A 22 -17.57 49.94 13.60
C THR A 22 -17.18 50.13 12.14
N ALA A 23 -17.87 49.42 11.25
CA ALA A 23 -17.78 49.53 9.80
C ALA A 23 -18.37 50.86 9.28
N ALA A 24 -17.82 51.35 8.16
CA ALA A 24 -18.39 52.39 7.31
C ALA A 24 -18.04 52.11 5.81
N PRO A 25 -18.80 52.65 4.83
CA PRO A 25 -19.32 51.87 3.71
C PRO A 25 -18.57 51.97 2.36
N ARG A 26 -19.06 51.11 1.44
CA ARG A 26 -18.74 50.84 0.03
C ARG A 26 -18.26 52.02 -0.83
N ALA A 27 -17.31 51.71 -1.72
CA ALA A 27 -17.25 52.26 -3.08
C ALA A 27 -17.36 51.11 -4.11
N ALA A 28 -18.33 51.22 -5.00
CA ALA A 28 -18.55 50.33 -6.13
C ALA A 28 -17.60 50.72 -7.27
N VAL A 29 -16.96 49.73 -7.89
CA VAL A 29 -16.39 49.86 -9.24
C VAL A 29 -16.95 48.74 -10.11
N LEU A 30 -17.58 49.17 -11.18
CA LEU A 30 -18.24 48.40 -12.23
C LEU A 30 -17.21 47.72 -13.14
N GLY A 31 -17.60 46.55 -13.66
CA GLY A 31 -17.34 46.21 -15.07
C GLY A 31 -16.10 45.38 -15.40
N ALA A 32 -16.17 44.06 -15.22
CA ALA A 32 -15.49 43.13 -16.12
C ALA A 32 -16.32 41.84 -16.20
N THR A 33 -17.06 41.68 -17.29
CA THR A 33 -17.83 40.48 -17.62
C THR A 33 -16.88 39.32 -17.90
N ALA A 34 -16.62 38.48 -16.92
CA ALA A 34 -15.93 37.21 -17.12
C ALA A 34 -16.88 36.22 -17.83
N GLN A 35 -16.54 35.82 -19.05
CA GLN A 35 -17.22 34.73 -19.74
C GLN A 35 -17.02 33.42 -18.94
N PRO A 36 -18.06 32.58 -18.79
CA PRO A 36 -17.90 31.30 -18.14
C PRO A 36 -16.99 30.38 -18.98
N PRO A 37 -16.19 29.50 -18.35
CA PRO A 37 -15.40 28.54 -19.11
C PRO A 37 -16.35 27.65 -19.91
N ARG A 38 -16.13 27.57 -21.22
CA ARG A 38 -16.86 26.67 -22.10
C ARG A 38 -16.72 25.25 -21.55
N ARG A 39 -17.83 24.68 -21.08
CA ARG A 39 -17.93 23.24 -20.84
C ARG A 39 -17.61 22.54 -22.16
N LEU A 40 -16.48 21.82 -22.22
CA LEU A 40 -16.24 20.83 -23.26
C LEU A 40 -17.30 19.73 -23.09
N ARG A 41 -18.45 19.89 -23.75
CA ARG A 41 -19.38 18.79 -23.99
C ARG A 41 -18.72 17.90 -25.04
N CYS A 42 -18.21 16.75 -24.60
CA CYS A 42 -17.87 15.67 -25.50
C CYS A 42 -19.18 15.01 -25.94
N SER A 43 -19.85 15.59 -26.93
CA SER A 43 -20.95 14.92 -27.63
C SER A 43 -20.36 14.14 -28.80
N ALA A 44 -20.26 12.83 -28.66
CA ALA A 44 -20.04 11.93 -29.79
C ALA A 44 -21.30 11.92 -30.66
N ALA A 45 -21.38 12.84 -31.60
CA ALA A 45 -22.37 12.78 -32.68
C ALA A 45 -21.76 11.91 -33.79
N VAL A 46 -22.30 10.69 -33.96
CA VAL A 46 -22.02 9.85 -35.12
C VAL A 46 -22.80 10.45 -36.30
N GLY A 47 -22.17 11.38 -37.01
CA GLY A 47 -22.70 12.01 -38.21
C GLY A 47 -22.07 11.39 -39.46
N ALA A 48 -22.84 10.57 -40.17
CA ALA A 48 -22.51 10.06 -41.49
C ALA A 48 -22.38 11.24 -42.48
N GLY A 49 -21.17 11.47 -42.97
CA GLY A 49 -20.87 12.54 -43.92
C GLY A 49 -19.41 12.47 -44.34
N ALA A 50 -19.11 11.61 -45.30
CA ALA A 50 -17.79 11.47 -45.89
C ALA A 50 -17.35 12.81 -46.51
N ARG A 51 -16.46 13.51 -45.80
CA ARG A 51 -15.55 14.48 -46.39
C ARG A 51 -14.17 13.88 -46.29
N ASP A 52 -13.60 13.62 -47.45
CA ASP A 52 -12.27 13.07 -47.66
C ASP A 52 -11.23 14.09 -47.20
N PHE A 53 -10.96 14.12 -45.90
CA PHE A 53 -9.72 14.63 -45.36
C PHE A 53 -8.68 13.54 -45.61
N GLY A 54 -7.75 13.81 -46.54
CA GLY A 54 -6.69 12.87 -46.91
C GLY A 54 -6.17 12.10 -45.71
N VAL A 55 -6.27 10.77 -45.81
CA VAL A 55 -5.89 9.83 -44.76
C VAL A 55 -4.41 10.04 -44.43
N MET A 56 -4.12 10.79 -43.37
CA MET A 56 -2.83 10.71 -42.69
C MET A 56 -2.77 9.35 -41.98
N SER A 57 -2.40 8.31 -42.72
CA SER A 57 -1.82 7.09 -42.16
C SER A 57 -0.45 7.46 -41.57
N ALA A 58 -0.08 7.21 -40.32
CA ALA A 58 -0.77 6.76 -39.13
C ALA A 58 -0.10 7.52 -37.95
N PRO A 59 -0.82 8.23 -37.05
CA PRO A 59 -0.17 9.17 -36.12
C PRO A 59 0.71 8.55 -35.03
N LEU A 60 0.76 7.21 -34.94
CA LEU A 60 1.33 6.48 -33.79
C LEU A 60 2.19 5.27 -34.18
N GLY A 61 2.73 5.22 -35.40
CA GLY A 61 3.62 4.12 -35.81
C GLY A 61 4.84 3.93 -34.90
N TRP A 62 5.34 5.01 -34.28
CA TRP A 62 6.41 4.93 -33.29
C TRP A 62 5.98 4.25 -31.99
N ALA A 63 4.72 4.39 -31.58
CA ALA A 63 4.20 3.80 -30.35
C ALA A 63 4.01 2.30 -30.50
N ALA A 64 3.47 1.84 -31.63
CA ALA A 64 3.38 0.41 -31.95
C ALA A 64 4.76 -0.25 -31.94
N ARG A 65 5.75 0.37 -32.61
CA ARG A 65 7.15 -0.11 -32.56
C ARG A 65 7.72 -0.17 -31.16
N SER A 66 7.44 0.82 -30.30
CA SER A 66 7.93 0.81 -28.92
C SER A 66 7.34 -0.36 -28.11
N VAL A 67 6.07 -0.72 -28.35
CA VAL A 67 5.45 -1.89 -27.70
C VAL A 67 6.08 -3.19 -28.22
N GLU A 68 6.30 -3.32 -29.53
CA GLU A 68 7.00 -4.48 -30.12
C GLU A 68 8.44 -4.63 -29.57
N GLU A 69 9.16 -3.51 -29.41
CA GLU A 69 10.49 -3.48 -28.79
C GLU A 69 10.44 -3.93 -27.33
N LEU A 70 9.44 -3.49 -26.56
CA LEU A 70 9.25 -3.90 -25.16
C LEU A 70 8.93 -5.40 -25.02
N GLU A 71 8.13 -5.97 -25.93
CA GLU A 71 7.82 -7.41 -25.93
C GLU A 71 9.06 -8.29 -26.14
N GLN A 72 10.08 -7.75 -26.81
CA GLN A 72 11.35 -8.43 -27.04
C GLN A 72 12.42 -8.09 -26.00
N ALA A 73 12.17 -7.08 -25.16
CA ALA A 73 13.11 -6.67 -24.13
C ALA A 73 13.29 -7.77 -23.07
N THR A 74 14.54 -7.96 -22.65
CA THR A 74 14.92 -8.95 -21.63
C THR A 74 15.53 -8.31 -20.39
N ASP A 75 15.68 -6.99 -20.39
CA ASP A 75 16.26 -6.21 -19.31
C ASP A 75 15.20 -5.39 -18.58
N LEU A 76 15.48 -5.12 -17.30
CA LEU A 76 14.56 -4.38 -16.44
C LEU A 76 14.49 -2.89 -16.79
N ASP A 77 15.54 -2.31 -17.39
CA ASP A 77 15.61 -0.87 -17.68
C ASP A 77 14.61 -0.49 -18.78
N SER A 78 14.58 -1.29 -19.86
CA SER A 78 13.60 -1.18 -20.94
C SER A 78 12.16 -1.24 -20.41
N PHE A 79 11.87 -2.21 -19.52
CA PHE A 79 10.56 -2.29 -18.86
C PHE A 79 10.27 -1.04 -18.02
N CYS A 80 11.20 -0.61 -17.17
CA CYS A 80 11.03 0.52 -16.29
C CYS A 80 10.84 1.86 -17.04
N MET A 81 11.41 2.02 -18.24
CA MET A 81 11.21 3.21 -19.08
C MET A 81 9.78 3.31 -19.64
N MET A 82 9.14 2.16 -19.89
CA MET A 82 7.78 2.09 -20.44
C MET A 82 6.71 1.77 -19.40
N ALA A 83 7.10 1.58 -18.13
CA ALA A 83 6.17 1.36 -17.03
C ALA A 83 5.20 2.54 -16.88
N LEU A 84 3.89 2.25 -16.89
CA LEU A 84 2.84 3.28 -16.75
C LEU A 84 2.89 3.95 -15.37
N SER A 85 3.13 3.15 -14.34
CA SER A 85 3.27 3.60 -12.96
C SER A 85 4.75 3.89 -12.69
N PRO A 86 5.09 5.09 -12.17
CA PRO A 86 6.47 5.39 -11.82
C PRO A 86 6.97 4.57 -10.62
N LEU A 87 6.06 3.93 -9.87
CA LEU A 87 6.41 3.02 -8.78
C LEU A 87 7.13 1.77 -9.31
N ASP A 88 6.70 1.28 -10.48
CA ASP A 88 7.26 0.08 -11.12
C ASP A 88 8.42 0.40 -12.09
N GLY A 89 8.73 1.70 -12.27
CA GLY A 89 9.80 2.20 -13.11
C GLY A 89 10.74 3.13 -12.35
N ARG A 90 10.58 4.44 -12.56
CA ARG A 90 11.45 5.51 -12.02
C ARG A 90 11.80 5.38 -10.54
N TYR A 91 10.88 4.89 -9.70
CA TYR A 91 11.03 4.82 -8.25
C TYR A 91 11.23 3.40 -7.72
N ILE A 92 11.37 2.39 -8.58
CA ILE A 92 11.49 0.98 -8.16
C ILE A 92 12.64 0.77 -7.16
N ARG A 93 13.77 1.47 -7.34
CA ARG A 93 14.92 1.39 -6.44
C ARG A 93 14.64 1.79 -5.00
N PHE A 94 13.59 2.57 -4.75
CA PHE A 94 13.20 3.04 -3.42
C PHE A 94 12.10 2.18 -2.79
N ILE A 95 11.34 1.44 -3.59
CA ILE A 95 10.14 0.74 -3.12
C ILE A 95 10.13 -0.77 -3.41
N LYS A 96 11.15 -1.31 -4.10
CA LYS A 96 11.21 -2.73 -4.51
C LYS A 96 11.01 -3.70 -3.35
N ASP A 97 11.39 -3.32 -2.13
CA ASP A 97 11.26 -4.16 -0.94
C ASP A 97 9.80 -4.35 -0.51
N LEU A 98 8.86 -3.56 -1.07
CA LEU A 98 7.42 -3.74 -0.92
C LEU A 98 6.82 -4.75 -1.91
N MET A 99 7.53 -5.06 -3.01
CA MET A 99 7.03 -5.96 -4.06
C MET A 99 6.71 -7.38 -3.56
N PRO A 100 7.48 -8.00 -2.64
CA PRO A 100 7.11 -9.31 -2.07
C PRO A 100 5.75 -9.32 -1.36
N PHE A 101 5.23 -8.15 -0.97
CA PHE A 101 3.97 -8.00 -0.23
C PHE A 101 2.81 -7.56 -1.13
N PHE A 102 3.04 -6.54 -1.95
CA PHE A 102 1.97 -5.80 -2.66
C PHE A 102 1.93 -6.03 -4.17
N SER A 103 2.68 -7.01 -4.68
CA SER A 103 2.57 -7.43 -6.07
C SER A 103 1.61 -8.61 -6.24
N GLU A 104 1.30 -8.97 -7.48
CA GLU A 104 0.59 -10.20 -7.83
C GLU A 104 1.29 -11.44 -7.24
N PHE A 105 2.63 -11.48 -7.29
CA PHE A 105 3.41 -12.54 -6.64
C PHE A 105 3.12 -12.61 -5.14
N GLY A 106 3.12 -11.46 -4.46
CA GLY A 106 2.80 -11.37 -3.03
C GLY A 106 1.39 -11.86 -2.74
N LEU A 107 0.40 -11.43 -3.53
CA LEU A 107 -0.99 -11.86 -3.36
C LEU A 107 -1.14 -13.38 -3.51
N ILE A 108 -0.55 -13.98 -4.56
CA ILE A 108 -0.58 -15.43 -4.77
C ILE A 108 0.10 -16.15 -3.60
N ARG A 109 1.27 -15.65 -3.17
CA ARG A 109 2.01 -16.20 -2.04
C ARG A 109 1.15 -16.24 -0.77
N TYR A 110 0.45 -15.15 -0.45
CA TYR A 110 -0.40 -15.09 0.74
C TYR A 110 -1.63 -15.98 0.62
N ARG A 111 -2.22 -16.11 -0.57
CA ARG A 111 -3.34 -17.05 -0.80
C ARG A 111 -2.90 -18.50 -0.56
N VAL A 112 -1.72 -18.88 -1.06
CA VAL A 112 -1.10 -20.18 -0.78
C VAL A 112 -0.91 -20.37 0.73
N LEU A 113 -0.38 -19.36 1.43
CA LEU A 113 -0.21 -19.41 2.89
C LEU A 113 -1.55 -19.66 3.59
N VAL A 114 -2.59 -18.90 3.26
CA VAL A 114 -3.91 -19.00 3.91
C VAL A 114 -4.53 -20.38 3.66
N GLU A 115 -4.51 -20.86 2.42
CA GLU A 115 -5.04 -22.18 2.06
C GLU A 115 -4.33 -23.32 2.80
N VAL A 116 -2.99 -23.30 2.84
CA VAL A 116 -2.21 -24.32 3.55
C VAL A 116 -2.48 -24.26 5.06
N LYS A 117 -2.53 -23.06 5.65
CA LYS A 117 -2.86 -22.89 7.07
C LYS A 117 -4.31 -23.30 7.38
N TRP A 118 -5.23 -23.14 6.43
CA TRP A 118 -6.60 -23.61 6.57
C TRP A 118 -6.67 -25.14 6.59
N LEU A 119 -6.00 -25.83 5.67
CA LEU A 119 -5.93 -27.30 5.67
C LEU A 119 -5.30 -27.84 6.98
N LEU A 120 -4.20 -27.22 7.43
CA LEU A 120 -3.59 -27.53 8.72
C LEU A 120 -4.58 -27.32 9.87
N LYS A 121 -5.39 -26.24 9.83
CA LYS A 121 -6.39 -25.99 10.86
C LYS A 121 -7.50 -27.04 10.85
N LEU A 122 -7.98 -27.46 9.68
CA LEU A 122 -8.97 -28.54 9.56
C LEU A 122 -8.46 -29.83 10.20
N SER A 123 -7.18 -30.18 10.01
CA SER A 123 -6.57 -31.37 10.62
C SER A 123 -6.53 -31.37 12.15
N GLN A 124 -6.71 -30.20 12.77
CA GLN A 124 -6.68 -30.00 14.22
C GLN A 124 -8.09 -29.95 14.84
N ILE A 125 -9.16 -30.06 14.03
CA ILE A 125 -10.55 -30.03 14.51
C ILE A 125 -11.01 -31.49 14.68
N PRO A 126 -11.22 -31.98 15.93
CA PRO A 126 -11.57 -33.39 16.17
C PRO A 126 -12.86 -33.87 15.49
N GLU A 127 -13.77 -32.96 15.19
CA GLU A 127 -15.04 -33.23 14.52
C GLU A 127 -14.89 -33.51 13.02
N VAL A 128 -13.81 -33.03 12.38
CA VAL A 128 -13.54 -33.23 10.95
C VAL A 128 -12.69 -34.50 10.77
N LYS A 129 -13.35 -35.65 10.78
CA LYS A 129 -12.68 -36.96 10.78
C LYS A 129 -12.02 -37.30 9.44
N GLU A 130 -12.46 -36.67 8.36
CA GLU A 130 -11.94 -36.84 7.02
C GLU A 130 -10.52 -36.26 6.84
N VAL A 131 -10.14 -35.30 7.68
CA VAL A 131 -8.81 -34.70 7.72
C VAL A 131 -8.17 -35.01 9.08
N PRO A 132 -7.53 -36.17 9.25
CA PRO A 132 -6.88 -36.50 10.52
C PRO A 132 -5.67 -35.59 10.79
N PRO A 133 -5.22 -35.49 12.05
CA PRO A 133 -3.99 -34.78 12.39
C PRO A 133 -2.80 -35.30 11.58
N PHE A 134 -2.06 -34.39 10.96
CA PHE A 134 -0.87 -34.71 10.18
C PHE A 134 0.32 -35.10 11.06
N SER A 135 1.15 -36.03 10.57
CA SER A 135 2.47 -36.30 11.14
C SER A 135 3.37 -35.05 11.16
N GLN A 136 4.47 -35.11 11.92
CA GLN A 136 5.44 -34.02 11.94
C GLN A 136 6.06 -33.81 10.54
N GLU A 137 6.30 -34.90 9.81
CA GLU A 137 6.84 -34.90 8.46
C GLU A 137 5.89 -34.21 7.46
N ALA A 138 4.59 -34.53 7.53
CA ALA A 138 3.58 -33.88 6.68
C ALA A 138 3.39 -32.40 7.03
N GLN A 139 3.47 -32.02 8.31
CA GLN A 139 3.45 -30.62 8.74
C GLN A 139 4.67 -29.84 8.20
N LEU A 140 5.87 -30.41 8.33
CA LEU A 140 7.09 -29.80 7.79
C LEU A 140 7.04 -29.64 6.27
N PHE A 141 6.46 -30.62 5.56
CA PHE A 141 6.23 -30.52 4.12
C PHE A 141 5.30 -29.35 3.76
N LEU A 142 4.17 -29.20 4.45
CA LEU A 142 3.23 -28.11 4.22
C LEU A 142 3.82 -26.74 4.58
N ASP A 143 4.60 -26.64 5.66
CA ASP A 143 5.30 -25.42 6.01
C ASP A 143 6.38 -25.07 4.96
N ALA A 144 7.07 -26.05 4.38
CA ALA A 144 8.01 -25.82 3.29
C ALA A 144 7.33 -25.27 2.02
N VAL A 145 6.11 -25.73 1.69
CA VAL A 145 5.30 -25.14 0.59
C VAL A 145 5.09 -23.64 0.79
N ILE A 146 4.94 -23.19 2.04
CA ILE A 146 4.79 -21.76 2.37
C ILE A 146 6.15 -21.05 2.35
N GLN A 147 7.19 -21.61 2.97
CA GLN A 147 8.47 -20.92 3.15
C GLN A 147 9.27 -20.80 1.86
N ASP A 148 9.24 -21.85 1.03
CA ASP A 148 10.06 -21.95 -0.18
C ASP A 148 9.30 -21.49 -1.43
N PHE A 149 8.12 -20.86 -1.27
CA PHE A 149 7.30 -20.39 -2.39
C PHE A 149 8.07 -19.41 -3.28
N SER A 150 8.22 -19.78 -4.55
CA SER A 150 9.11 -19.10 -5.51
C SER A 150 8.36 -18.41 -6.65
N ILE A 151 9.09 -17.61 -7.43
CA ILE A 151 8.55 -17.00 -8.67
C ILE A 151 8.10 -18.08 -9.66
N ASN A 152 8.73 -19.25 -9.69
CA ASN A 152 8.32 -20.34 -10.56
C ASN A 152 6.97 -20.92 -10.13
N ASP A 153 6.74 -21.06 -8.82
CA ASP A 153 5.44 -21.48 -8.29
C ASP A 153 4.33 -20.48 -8.66
N ALA A 154 4.60 -19.17 -8.52
CA ALA A 154 3.64 -18.15 -8.95
C ALA A 154 3.35 -18.23 -10.47
N LYS A 155 4.37 -18.52 -11.30
CA LYS A 155 4.16 -18.74 -12.73
C LYS A 155 3.28 -19.95 -13.00
N GLU A 156 3.46 -21.06 -12.28
CA GLU A 156 2.60 -22.25 -12.38
C GLU A 156 1.14 -21.89 -12.06
N VAL A 157 0.89 -21.14 -10.98
CA VAL A 157 -0.46 -20.62 -10.65
C VAL A 157 -1.02 -19.81 -11.82
N LYS A 158 -0.26 -18.87 -12.39
CA LYS A 158 -0.72 -18.08 -13.56
C LYS A 158 -0.97 -18.94 -14.81
N GLN A 159 -0.28 -20.06 -15.01
CA GLN A 159 -0.60 -20.98 -16.12
C GLN A 159 -1.94 -21.68 -15.90
N ILE A 160 -2.22 -22.10 -14.68
CA ILE A 160 -3.51 -22.71 -14.31
C ILE A 160 -4.63 -21.67 -14.42
N GLU A 161 -4.38 -20.43 -14.04
CA GLU A 161 -5.34 -19.33 -14.15
C GLU A 161 -5.78 -19.08 -15.59
N LYS A 162 -4.89 -19.22 -16.59
CA LYS A 162 -5.29 -19.09 -18.01
C LYS A 162 -6.37 -20.09 -18.43
N ILE A 163 -6.44 -21.24 -17.77
CA ILE A 163 -7.43 -22.29 -18.05
C ILE A 163 -8.71 -22.05 -17.23
N THR A 164 -8.56 -21.72 -15.95
CA THR A 164 -9.68 -21.56 -15.01
C THR A 164 -10.37 -20.20 -15.10
N ASN A 165 -9.67 -19.19 -15.61
CA ASN A 165 -10.07 -17.77 -15.60
C ASN A 165 -10.50 -17.29 -14.20
N HIS A 166 -9.89 -17.86 -13.15
CA HIS A 166 -10.17 -17.53 -11.75
C HIS A 166 -8.92 -17.77 -10.89
N ASP A 167 -8.42 -16.70 -10.30
CA ASP A 167 -7.17 -16.66 -9.53
C ASP A 167 -7.14 -17.57 -8.27
N VAL A 168 -8.12 -17.49 -7.38
CA VAL A 168 -8.19 -18.33 -6.17
C VAL A 168 -8.35 -19.81 -6.55
N LYS A 169 -9.16 -20.12 -7.56
CA LYS A 169 -9.30 -21.49 -8.05
C LYS A 169 -7.98 -22.03 -8.61
N ALA A 170 -7.18 -21.19 -9.27
CA ALA A 170 -5.87 -21.57 -9.76
C ALA A 170 -4.90 -21.92 -8.61
N VAL A 171 -4.97 -21.20 -7.48
CA VAL A 171 -4.20 -21.54 -6.26
C VAL A 171 -4.62 -22.90 -5.71
N GLU A 172 -5.92 -23.20 -5.64
CA GLU A 172 -6.41 -24.52 -5.19
C GLU A 172 -5.82 -25.65 -6.05
N TYR A 173 -5.91 -25.53 -7.38
CA TYR A 173 -5.36 -26.53 -8.31
C TYR A 173 -3.84 -26.67 -8.19
N TYR A 174 -3.12 -25.55 -8.05
CA TYR A 174 -1.68 -25.57 -7.80
C TYR A 174 -1.35 -26.36 -6.54
N LEU A 175 -2.06 -26.11 -5.43
CA LEU A 175 -1.82 -26.81 -4.17
C LEU A 175 -2.11 -28.31 -4.28
N LYS A 176 -3.18 -28.69 -4.98
CA LYS A 176 -3.49 -30.11 -5.25
C LYS A 176 -2.35 -30.79 -6.01
N GLN A 177 -1.81 -30.14 -7.04
CA GLN A 177 -0.68 -30.66 -7.81
C GLN A 177 0.59 -30.75 -6.96
N LYS A 178 0.97 -29.65 -6.30
CA LYS A 178 2.20 -29.54 -5.48
C LYS A 178 2.22 -30.56 -4.34
N CYS A 179 1.08 -30.77 -3.69
CA CYS A 179 0.98 -31.62 -2.51
C CYS A 179 0.70 -33.10 -2.80
N SER A 180 0.47 -33.48 -4.06
CA SER A 180 0.20 -34.87 -4.46
C SER A 180 1.34 -35.84 -4.15
N SER A 181 2.57 -35.34 -4.00
CA SER A 181 3.76 -36.13 -3.68
C SER A 181 3.84 -36.58 -2.22
N ASN A 182 3.13 -35.92 -1.30
CA ASN A 182 3.11 -36.30 0.11
C ASN A 182 1.97 -37.32 0.37
N PRO A 183 2.26 -38.54 0.85
CA PRO A 183 1.25 -39.60 0.98
C PRO A 183 0.08 -39.30 1.94
N GLU A 184 0.29 -38.45 2.96
CA GLU A 184 -0.77 -38.06 3.90
C GLU A 184 -1.65 -36.97 3.29
N VAL A 185 -1.04 -35.91 2.78
CA VAL A 185 -1.76 -34.78 2.18
C VAL A 185 -2.50 -35.22 0.90
N ALA A 186 -1.92 -36.14 0.13
CA ALA A 186 -2.53 -36.71 -1.08
C ALA A 186 -3.91 -37.34 -0.84
N LYS A 187 -4.20 -37.80 0.40
CA LYS A 187 -5.50 -38.40 0.75
C LYS A 187 -6.60 -37.36 0.95
N VAL A 188 -6.23 -36.09 1.14
CA VAL A 188 -7.14 -35.01 1.54
C VAL A 188 -7.00 -33.78 0.62
N LEU A 189 -6.51 -33.95 -0.62
CA LEU A 189 -6.32 -32.83 -1.56
C LEU A 189 -7.61 -32.06 -1.84
N GLU A 190 -8.77 -32.72 -1.82
CA GLU A 190 -10.07 -32.09 -2.01
C GLU A 190 -10.52 -31.22 -0.82
N PHE A 191 -9.74 -31.20 0.28
CA PHE A 191 -9.99 -30.32 1.42
C PHE A 191 -9.28 -28.97 1.35
N PHE A 192 -8.42 -28.74 0.35
CA PHE A 192 -8.03 -27.37 0.00
C PHE A 192 -9.28 -26.57 -0.36
N HIS A 193 -9.38 -25.34 0.15
CA HIS A 193 -10.56 -24.48 0.00
C HIS A 193 -11.88 -25.01 0.61
N PHE A 194 -11.85 -26.07 1.42
CA PHE A 194 -13.07 -26.67 1.95
C PHE A 194 -13.87 -25.70 2.82
N GLY A 195 -15.14 -25.49 2.45
CA GLY A 195 -16.07 -24.63 3.19
C GLY A 195 -15.78 -23.13 3.06
N CYS A 196 -14.80 -22.74 2.24
CA CYS A 196 -14.44 -21.35 2.01
C CYS A 196 -15.15 -20.77 0.78
N THR A 197 -15.31 -19.45 0.79
CA THR A 197 -15.44 -18.66 -0.44
C THR A 197 -14.12 -17.99 -0.78
N SER A 198 -13.95 -17.54 -2.03
CA SER A 198 -12.77 -16.79 -2.48
C SER A 198 -12.45 -15.60 -1.57
N GLU A 199 -13.46 -14.94 -1.01
CA GLU A 199 -13.26 -13.80 -0.12
C GLU A 199 -12.68 -14.17 1.24
N ASP A 200 -12.90 -15.39 1.75
CA ASP A 200 -12.25 -15.86 2.99
C ASP A 200 -10.74 -15.88 2.82
N ILE A 201 -10.27 -16.25 1.62
CA ILE A 201 -8.86 -16.28 1.26
C ILE A 201 -8.35 -14.87 0.98
N ASN A 202 -9.09 -14.07 0.19
CA ASN A 202 -8.66 -12.75 -0.23
C ASN A 202 -8.50 -11.78 0.94
N ASN A 203 -9.49 -11.68 1.82
CA ASN A 203 -9.45 -10.71 2.91
C ASN A 203 -8.28 -10.99 3.86
N LEU A 204 -8.02 -12.26 4.17
CA LEU A 204 -6.90 -12.69 5.01
C LEU A 204 -5.57 -12.44 4.31
N SER A 205 -5.48 -12.74 3.01
CA SER A 205 -4.27 -12.51 2.22
C SER A 205 -3.90 -11.02 2.17
N HIS A 206 -4.86 -10.15 1.93
CA HIS A 206 -4.65 -8.70 1.96
C HIS A 206 -4.30 -8.19 3.36
N ALA A 207 -4.95 -8.70 4.41
CA ALA A 207 -4.65 -8.33 5.78
C ALA A 207 -3.22 -8.72 6.17
N LEU A 208 -2.77 -9.91 5.80
CA LEU A 208 -1.39 -10.37 6.02
C LEU A 208 -0.39 -9.53 5.22
N ALA A 209 -0.62 -9.31 3.93
CA ALA A 209 0.22 -8.46 3.09
C ALA A 209 0.37 -7.05 3.69
N LEU A 210 -0.74 -6.45 4.13
CA LEU A 210 -0.73 -5.13 4.78
C LEU A 210 0.04 -5.18 6.10
N LYS A 211 -0.23 -6.16 6.96
CA LYS A 211 0.44 -6.32 8.26
C LYS A 211 1.95 -6.46 8.08
N GLU A 212 2.39 -7.34 7.19
CA GLU A 212 3.82 -7.63 7.00
C GLU A 212 4.54 -6.51 6.25
N GLY A 213 3.98 -5.99 5.16
CA GLY A 213 4.59 -4.90 4.39
C GLY A 213 4.73 -3.62 5.20
N VAL A 214 3.70 -3.28 6.00
CA VAL A 214 3.77 -2.12 6.90
C VAL A 214 4.79 -2.34 8.01
N ASN A 215 4.72 -3.46 8.73
CA ASN A 215 5.58 -3.65 9.91
C ASN A 215 7.05 -3.89 9.56
N THR A 216 7.32 -4.51 8.41
CA THR A 216 8.69 -4.92 8.03
C THR A 216 9.41 -3.83 7.26
N ILE A 217 8.70 -3.05 6.43
CA ILE A 217 9.32 -2.07 5.53
C ILE A 217 8.93 -0.64 5.91
N MET A 218 7.62 -0.34 5.92
CA MET A 218 7.18 1.06 6.05
C MET A 218 7.45 1.62 7.46
N PHE A 219 7.17 0.84 8.49
CA PHE A 219 7.24 1.29 9.87
C PHE A 219 8.68 1.59 10.34
N PRO A 220 9.70 0.76 10.03
CA PRO A 220 11.10 1.11 10.27
C PRO A 220 11.50 2.43 9.61
N VAL A 221 11.13 2.66 8.35
CA VAL A 221 11.43 3.93 7.65
C VAL A 221 10.76 5.12 8.34
N MET A 222 9.53 4.96 8.85
CA MET A 222 8.87 6.01 9.64
C MET A 222 9.61 6.31 10.95
N ILE A 223 10.16 5.29 11.61
CA ILE A 223 11.01 5.46 12.80
C ILE A 223 12.29 6.22 12.44
N ASP A 224 12.93 5.90 11.33
CA ASP A 224 14.15 6.57 10.89
C ASP A 224 13.92 8.06 10.61
N VAL A 225 12.82 8.38 9.91
CA VAL A 225 12.41 9.77 9.68
C VAL A 225 12.12 10.49 11.00
N CYS A 226 11.38 9.85 11.91
CA CYS A 226 11.11 10.44 13.22
C CYS A 226 12.40 10.67 14.01
N SER A 227 13.34 9.73 13.96
CA SER A 227 14.65 9.82 14.63
C SER A 227 15.51 10.94 14.05
N ALA A 228 15.54 11.10 12.72
CA ALA A 228 16.24 12.21 12.07
C ALA A 228 15.67 13.57 12.49
N ILE A 229 14.35 13.70 12.61
CA ILE A 229 13.71 14.93 13.09
C ILE A 229 14.02 15.18 14.56
N CYS A 230 14.07 14.13 15.40
CA CYS A 230 14.52 14.22 16.78
C CYS A 230 15.98 14.72 16.88
N SER A 231 16.89 14.20 16.05
CA SER A 231 18.27 14.68 16.00
C SER A 231 18.33 16.15 15.65
N LEU A 232 17.64 16.58 14.57
CA LEU A 232 17.53 18.00 14.20
C LEU A 232 16.99 18.85 15.35
N ALA A 233 16.00 18.35 16.09
CA ALA A 233 15.46 19.04 17.25
C ALA A 233 16.50 19.26 18.36
N THR A 234 17.26 18.22 18.70
CA THR A 234 18.27 18.27 19.77
C THR A 234 19.50 19.10 19.39
N GLU A 235 20.07 18.88 18.20
CA GLU A 235 21.26 19.57 17.71
C GLU A 235 21.02 21.09 17.58
N ASN A 236 19.79 21.47 17.19
CA ASN A 236 19.42 22.87 16.95
C ASN A 236 18.61 23.48 18.10
N ALA A 237 18.58 22.86 19.28
CA ALA A 237 17.77 23.29 20.43
C ALA A 237 18.05 24.75 20.85
N HIS A 238 19.29 25.20 20.67
CA HIS A 238 19.79 26.52 21.07
C HIS A 238 19.74 27.57 19.95
N VAL A 239 19.47 27.18 18.69
CA VAL A 239 19.55 28.07 17.52
C VAL A 239 18.32 28.98 17.47
N PRO A 240 18.45 30.30 17.72
CA PRO A 240 17.31 31.22 17.72
C PRO A 240 16.68 31.32 16.32
N LEU A 241 15.36 31.37 16.27
CA LEU A 241 14.58 31.48 15.03
C LEU A 241 13.50 32.56 15.19
N LEU A 242 13.44 33.51 14.25
CA LEU A 242 12.34 34.48 14.19
C LEU A 242 11.06 33.76 13.76
N SER A 243 10.13 33.61 14.69
CA SER A 243 8.82 33.01 14.41
C SER A 243 8.00 33.87 13.45
N LYS A 244 7.12 33.22 12.70
CA LYS A 244 6.10 33.90 11.88
C LYS A 244 4.71 33.36 12.18
N THR A 245 3.81 34.23 12.60
CA THR A 245 2.37 33.92 12.72
C THR A 245 1.62 34.72 11.66
N HIS A 246 0.75 34.07 10.88
CA HIS A 246 0.13 34.68 9.68
C HIS A 246 1.17 35.25 8.69
N GLY A 247 2.38 34.67 8.66
CA GLY A 247 3.49 35.16 7.85
C GLY A 247 4.21 36.41 8.40
N GLN A 248 3.75 36.99 9.50
CA GLN A 248 4.32 38.20 10.11
C GLN A 248 5.27 37.87 11.28
N PRO A 249 6.32 38.66 11.52
CA PRO A 249 7.22 38.48 12.66
C PRO A 249 6.49 38.37 13.99
N ALA A 250 6.89 37.40 14.81
CA ALA A 250 6.33 37.14 16.13
C ALA A 250 7.43 36.87 17.16
N SER A 251 7.05 36.61 18.41
CA SER A 251 7.99 36.25 19.48
C SER A 251 8.94 35.12 19.06
N PRO A 252 10.26 35.23 19.33
CA PRO A 252 11.23 34.22 18.91
C PRO A 252 10.94 32.80 19.41
N THR A 253 11.44 31.81 18.68
CA THR A 253 11.48 30.39 19.04
C THR A 253 12.91 29.87 18.81
N THR A 254 13.11 28.55 18.87
CA THR A 254 14.35 27.93 18.38
C THR A 254 14.05 26.96 17.24
N LEU A 255 14.99 26.81 16.31
CA LEU A 255 14.85 25.83 15.21
C LEU A 255 14.60 24.43 15.78
N GLY A 256 15.35 24.06 16.83
CA GLY A 256 15.18 22.78 17.49
C GLY A 256 13.79 22.57 18.09
N LYS A 257 13.22 23.59 18.75
CA LYS A 257 11.84 23.53 19.24
C LYS A 257 10.86 23.27 18.09
N GLU A 258 10.98 24.00 16.97
CA GLU A 258 10.04 23.79 15.84
C GLU A 258 10.15 22.39 15.25
N MET A 259 11.34 21.80 15.18
CA MET A 259 11.51 20.39 14.79
C MET A 259 10.91 19.44 15.84
N ALA A 260 11.04 19.72 17.13
CA ALA A 260 10.46 18.92 18.21
C ALA A 260 8.93 18.81 18.10
N ASN A 261 8.24 19.86 17.62
CA ASN A 261 6.79 19.80 17.37
C ASN A 261 6.43 18.71 16.34
N PHE A 262 7.22 18.56 15.27
CA PHE A 262 7.01 17.51 14.26
C PHE A 262 7.33 16.13 14.84
N ALA A 263 8.46 15.99 15.55
CA ALA A 263 8.84 14.75 16.21
C ALA A 263 7.76 14.26 17.19
N ALA A 264 7.24 15.14 18.05
CA ALA A 264 6.18 14.81 19.00
C ALA A 264 4.94 14.25 18.29
N ARG A 265 4.45 14.94 17.25
CA ARG A 265 3.28 14.51 16.47
C ARG A 265 3.50 13.17 15.77
N LEU A 266 4.66 12.96 15.16
CA LEU A 266 4.99 11.70 14.49
C LEU A 266 5.12 10.56 15.49
N SER A 267 5.75 10.80 16.64
CA SER A 267 5.92 9.79 17.69
C SER A 267 4.59 9.33 18.29
N ASP A 268 3.64 10.25 18.50
CA ASP A 268 2.32 9.92 19.02
C ASP A 268 1.47 9.15 17.99
N ILE A 269 1.57 9.49 16.70
CA ILE A 269 0.96 8.69 15.62
C ILE A 269 1.59 7.29 15.56
N GLY A 270 2.92 7.20 15.64
CA GLY A 270 3.65 5.93 15.65
C GLY A 270 3.26 5.01 16.83
N ARG A 271 2.96 5.58 18.00
CA ARG A 271 2.45 4.83 19.16
C ARG A 271 1.10 4.15 18.90
N VAL A 272 0.21 4.76 18.11
CA VAL A 272 -1.08 4.16 17.76
C VAL A 272 -0.89 2.90 16.92
N PHE A 273 0.01 2.94 15.94
CA PHE A 273 0.34 1.76 15.11
C PHE A 273 0.97 0.63 15.93
N LEU A 274 1.81 0.93 16.93
CA LEU A 274 2.44 -0.07 17.79
C LEU A 274 1.45 -0.77 18.75
N ARG A 275 0.42 -0.06 19.22
CA ARG A 275 -0.61 -0.66 20.09
C ARG A 275 -1.57 -1.59 19.35
N SER A 276 -1.61 -1.53 18.01
CA SER A 276 -2.39 -2.44 17.17
C SER A 276 -1.71 -3.78 16.91
N ARG A 277 -0.62 -4.11 17.64
CA ARG A 277 -0.05 -5.47 17.66
C ARG A 277 -1.01 -6.41 18.40
N TYR A 278 -1.96 -6.96 17.66
CA TYR A 278 -2.72 -8.16 18.00
C TYR A 278 -1.99 -9.41 17.47
#